data_AF-A0A379TH12-F1
#
_entry.id   AF-A0A379TH12-F1
#
_cell.length_a   1.000
_cell.length_b   1.000
_cell.length_c   1.000
_cell.angle_alpha   90.00
_cell.angle_beta   90.00
_cell.angle_gamma   90.00
#
_symmetry.space_group_name_H-M   'P 1'
#
loop_
_entity.id
_entity.type
_entity.pdbx_description
1 polymer ?
#
loop_
_entity_poly.entity_id
_entity_poly.type
_entity_poly.pdbx_seq_one_letter_code
_entity_poly.pdbx_strand_id
1 'polypeptide(L)'
;MQRYDPQGQRLDDVRFHPAWHLLMQGLCANRVHNLSWTEDARAGSFVARAARFVLHAQVEAGTLCPVTMTFAATPLLLQMLPATFHDWLAPLRSDRYDSHLLPGGQKRGLLIGMGMTEKQGGSDVLSNTTRADRLADGSYRLVGHKWFFSVPQSDAHLVLAQAKGGGILFLCAAFSA
;
A
#
# COMPACT_ATOMS: atom_id res chain seq x y z
N MET A 1 17.33 5.28 3.13
CA MET A 1 16.50 5.32 4.35
C MET A 1 17.01 6.43 5.26
N GLN A 2 16.13 7.29 5.73
CA GLN A 2 16.40 8.40 6.63
C GLN A 2 15.62 8.18 7.92
N ARG A 3 16.27 7.51 8.89
CA ARG A 3 15.64 7.16 10.18
C ARG A 3 15.44 8.39 11.08
N TYR A 4 16.37 9.34 11.01
CA TYR A 4 16.39 10.55 11.81
C TYR A 4 16.72 11.77 10.94
N ASP A 5 16.27 12.94 11.36
CA ASP A 5 16.65 14.23 10.78
C ASP A 5 18.01 14.72 11.35
N PRO A 6 18.57 15.84 10.84
CA PRO A 6 19.81 16.41 11.35
C PRO A 6 19.77 16.87 12.82
N GLN A 7 18.57 17.06 13.39
CA GLN A 7 18.33 17.45 14.78
C GLN A 7 18.20 16.23 15.72
N GLY A 8 18.27 15.01 15.18
CA GLY A 8 18.15 13.76 15.93
C GLY A 8 16.70 13.35 16.22
N GLN A 9 15.70 14.03 15.65
CA GLN A 9 14.31 13.61 15.75
C GLN A 9 14.02 12.47 14.77
N ARG A 10 13.11 11.57 15.15
CA ARG A 10 12.73 10.42 14.32
C ARG A 10 11.95 10.89 13.09
N LEU A 11 12.32 10.41 11.92
CA LEU A 11 11.73 10.80 10.62
C LEU A 11 11.09 9.62 9.87
N ASP A 12 11.75 8.45 9.86
CA ASP A 12 11.30 7.22 9.18
C ASP A 12 10.96 7.37 7.67
N ASP A 13 11.69 8.18 6.92
CA ASP A 13 11.44 8.43 5.48
C ASP A 13 12.42 7.68 4.54
N VAL A 14 12.07 7.58 3.26
CA VAL A 14 12.89 7.00 2.20
C VAL A 14 13.00 7.97 1.01
N ARG A 15 14.20 8.53 0.82
CA ARG A 15 14.56 9.25 -0.40
C ARG A 15 14.88 8.31 -1.55
N PHE A 16 14.21 8.54 -2.68
CA PHE A 16 14.45 7.86 -3.94
C PHE A 16 15.23 8.76 -4.93
N HIS A 17 15.87 8.14 -5.93
CA HIS A 17 16.40 8.89 -7.07
C HIS A 17 15.24 9.43 -7.93
N PRO A 18 15.34 10.63 -8.54
CA PRO A 18 14.26 11.22 -9.35
C PRO A 18 13.67 10.29 -10.43
N ALA A 19 14.50 9.43 -11.02
CA ALA A 19 14.06 8.43 -12.01
C ALA A 19 12.96 7.49 -11.48
N TRP A 20 12.99 7.13 -10.18
CA TRP A 20 11.93 6.34 -9.56
C TRP A 20 10.57 7.02 -9.68
N HIS A 21 10.51 8.32 -9.37
CA HIS A 21 9.27 9.09 -9.42
C HIS A 21 8.76 9.23 -10.85
N LEU A 22 9.65 9.41 -11.84
CA LEU A 22 9.27 9.45 -13.27
C LEU A 22 8.65 8.13 -13.74
N LEU A 23 9.23 6.99 -13.35
CA LEU A 23 8.69 5.67 -13.66
C LEU A 23 7.32 5.46 -12.99
N MET A 24 7.18 5.81 -11.71
CA MET A 24 5.91 5.73 -10.99
C MET A 24 4.82 6.61 -11.62
N GLN A 25 5.16 7.83 -12.07
CA GLN A 25 4.23 8.68 -12.81
C GLN A 25 3.74 7.98 -14.08
N GLY A 26 4.64 7.39 -14.86
CA GLY A 26 4.29 6.63 -16.07
C GLY A 26 3.38 5.43 -15.78
N LEU A 27 3.67 4.66 -14.74
CA LEU A 27 2.85 3.51 -14.32
C LEU A 27 1.45 3.94 -13.84
N CYS A 28 1.36 5.01 -13.05
CA CYS A 28 0.08 5.54 -12.55
C CYS A 28 -0.76 6.17 -13.66
N ALA A 29 -0.17 6.99 -14.54
CA ALA A 29 -0.85 7.59 -15.69
C ALA A 29 -1.40 6.52 -16.64
N ASN A 30 -0.67 5.41 -16.81
CA ASN A 30 -1.12 4.25 -17.58
C ASN A 30 -2.08 3.32 -16.80
N ARG A 31 -2.48 3.68 -15.58
CA ARG A 31 -3.41 2.94 -14.72
C ARG A 31 -3.01 1.48 -14.49
N VAL A 32 -1.71 1.18 -14.48
CA VAL A 32 -1.22 -0.20 -14.22
C VAL A 32 -1.63 -0.69 -12.81
N HIS A 33 -1.85 0.26 -11.89
CA HIS A 33 -2.29 0.02 -10.53
C HIS A 33 -3.82 -0.09 -10.35
N ASN A 34 -4.68 0.34 -11.28
CA ASN A 34 -6.13 0.34 -11.04
C ASN A 34 -7.07 0.24 -12.25
N LEU A 35 -6.57 0.04 -13.48
CA LEU A 35 -7.41 0.08 -14.70
C LEU A 35 -8.66 -0.82 -14.64
N SER A 36 -8.56 -1.99 -14.01
CA SER A 36 -9.68 -2.93 -13.89
C SER A 36 -10.76 -2.51 -12.90
N TRP A 37 -10.48 -1.48 -12.09
CA TRP A 37 -11.29 -1.08 -10.94
C TRP A 37 -11.88 0.32 -11.10
N THR A 38 -11.73 0.94 -12.27
CA THR A 38 -12.38 2.22 -12.58
C THR A 38 -13.87 2.02 -12.83
N GLU A 39 -14.67 3.06 -12.64
CA GLU A 39 -16.13 2.99 -12.81
C GLU A 39 -16.53 2.71 -14.27
N ASP A 40 -15.70 3.14 -15.23
CA ASP A 40 -15.86 2.97 -16.66
C ASP A 40 -15.11 1.72 -17.22
N ALA A 41 -14.63 0.83 -16.34
CA ALA A 41 -13.89 -0.34 -16.75
C ALA A 41 -14.74 -1.27 -17.63
N ARG A 42 -14.36 -1.39 -18.90
CA ARG A 42 -15.00 -2.29 -19.87
C ARG A 42 -14.55 -3.74 -19.73
N ALA A 43 -15.32 -4.65 -20.33
CA ALA A 43 -14.89 -6.03 -20.51
C ALA A 43 -13.50 -6.10 -21.17
N GLY A 44 -12.59 -6.89 -20.59
CA GLY A 44 -11.20 -7.01 -21.05
C GLY A 44 -10.22 -6.01 -20.41
N SER A 45 -10.64 -5.08 -19.53
CA SER A 45 -9.73 -4.16 -18.84
C SER A 45 -8.61 -4.86 -18.06
N PHE A 46 -8.87 -6.05 -17.50
CA PHE A 46 -7.83 -6.85 -16.83
C PHE A 46 -6.73 -7.30 -17.80
N VAL A 47 -7.11 -7.80 -18.98
CA VAL A 47 -6.18 -8.22 -20.04
C VAL A 47 -5.41 -7.00 -20.58
N ALA A 48 -6.10 -5.88 -20.80
CA ALA A 48 -5.47 -4.63 -21.20
C ALA A 48 -4.45 -4.14 -20.15
N ARG A 49 -4.77 -4.24 -18.87
CA ARG A 49 -3.86 -3.94 -17.76
C ARG A 49 -2.65 -4.86 -17.78
N ALA A 50 -2.83 -6.16 -18.02
CA ALA A 50 -1.74 -7.12 -18.10
C ALA A 50 -0.77 -6.79 -19.25
N ALA A 51 -1.27 -6.43 -20.43
CA ALA A 51 -0.42 -5.98 -21.53
C ALA A 51 0.39 -4.73 -21.17
N ARG A 52 -0.24 -3.72 -20.55
CA ARG A 52 0.48 -2.53 -20.04
C ARG A 52 1.56 -2.92 -19.02
N PHE A 53 1.22 -3.80 -18.08
CA PHE A 53 2.17 -4.28 -17.06
C PHE A 53 3.40 -4.93 -17.68
N VAL A 54 3.22 -5.83 -18.67
CA VAL A 54 4.33 -6.50 -19.36
C VAL A 54 5.26 -5.52 -20.07
N LEU A 55 4.71 -4.49 -20.73
CA LEU A 55 5.51 -3.47 -21.40
C LEU A 55 6.38 -2.68 -20.42
N HIS A 56 5.81 -2.28 -19.27
CA HIS A 56 6.59 -1.61 -18.22
C HIS A 56 7.64 -2.54 -17.60
N ALA A 57 7.33 -3.83 -17.44
CA ALA A 57 8.23 -4.82 -16.87
C ALA A 57 9.50 -5.06 -17.69
N GLN A 58 9.46 -4.80 -19.00
CA GLN A 58 10.63 -4.87 -19.87
C GLN A 58 11.60 -3.72 -19.64
N VAL A 59 11.14 -2.61 -19.05
CA VAL A 59 11.95 -1.41 -18.79
C VAL A 59 12.56 -1.46 -17.39
N GLU A 60 11.73 -1.66 -16.36
CA GLU A 60 12.16 -1.64 -14.97
C GLU A 60 11.18 -2.45 -14.09
N ALA A 61 11.70 -3.34 -13.25
CA ALA A 61 10.88 -4.29 -12.49
C ALA A 61 10.59 -3.86 -11.04
N GLY A 62 11.47 -3.08 -10.40
CA GLY A 62 11.32 -2.65 -9.01
C GLY A 62 10.08 -1.78 -8.77
N THR A 63 9.77 -0.89 -9.70
CA THR A 63 8.58 -0.02 -9.69
C THR A 63 7.28 -0.79 -9.93
N LEU A 64 7.34 -2.04 -10.39
CA LEU A 64 6.16 -2.91 -10.49
C LEU A 64 5.65 -3.37 -9.13
N CYS A 65 6.53 -3.43 -8.10
CA CYS A 65 6.16 -3.86 -6.76
C CYS A 65 5.01 -3.01 -6.16
N PRO A 66 5.13 -1.66 -6.05
CA PRO A 66 4.04 -0.83 -5.52
C PRO A 66 2.74 -0.92 -6.32
N VAL A 67 2.81 -0.94 -7.66
CA VAL A 67 1.59 -0.99 -8.49
C VAL A 67 0.92 -2.35 -8.49
N THR A 68 1.67 -3.44 -8.27
CA THR A 68 1.09 -4.77 -8.11
C THR A 68 0.34 -4.89 -6.81
N MET A 69 0.95 -4.46 -5.70
CA MET A 69 0.31 -4.48 -4.39
C MET A 69 -0.93 -3.57 -4.38
N THR A 70 -0.81 -2.36 -4.92
CA THR A 70 -1.94 -1.42 -5.02
C THR A 70 -3.07 -1.99 -5.88
N PHE A 71 -2.75 -2.60 -7.03
CA PHE A 71 -3.75 -3.24 -7.90
C PHE A 71 -4.51 -4.37 -7.20
N ALA A 72 -3.81 -5.22 -6.45
CA ALA A 72 -4.45 -6.31 -5.72
C ALA A 72 -5.27 -5.82 -4.52
N ALA A 73 -4.82 -4.77 -3.83
CA ALA A 73 -5.47 -4.21 -2.65
C ALA A 73 -6.70 -3.34 -2.97
N THR A 74 -6.69 -2.63 -4.10
CA THR A 74 -7.73 -1.65 -4.47
C THR A 74 -9.16 -2.20 -4.40
N PRO A 75 -9.52 -3.34 -5.02
CA PRO A 75 -10.91 -3.82 -4.99
C PRO A 75 -11.39 -4.16 -3.57
N LEU A 76 -10.49 -4.68 -2.72
CA LEU A 76 -10.81 -4.96 -1.31
C LEU A 76 -11.08 -3.66 -0.56
N LEU A 77 -10.21 -2.66 -0.72
CA LEU A 77 -10.35 -1.36 -0.08
C LEU A 77 -11.62 -0.64 -0.53
N LEU A 78 -11.96 -0.66 -1.82
CA LEU A 78 -13.20 -0.08 -2.33
C LEU A 78 -14.47 -0.69 -1.71
N GLN A 79 -14.41 -1.94 -1.21
CA GLN A 79 -15.54 -2.62 -0.58
C GLN A 79 -15.56 -2.52 0.94
N MET A 80 -14.38 -2.46 1.56
CA MET A 80 -14.22 -2.63 3.01
C MET A 80 -13.69 -1.39 3.73
N LEU A 81 -13.52 -0.27 3.02
CA LEU A 81 -13.02 0.96 3.62
C LEU A 81 -13.93 1.43 4.77
N PRO A 82 -13.38 1.72 5.96
CA PRO A 82 -14.15 2.39 7.01
C PRO A 82 -14.58 3.79 6.57
N ALA A 83 -15.72 4.27 7.10
CA ALA A 83 -16.27 5.60 6.79
C ALA A 83 -15.26 6.74 6.97
N THR A 84 -14.37 6.63 7.95
CA THR A 84 -13.31 7.61 8.25
C THR A 84 -12.32 7.80 7.09
N PHE A 85 -12.18 6.83 6.18
CA PHE A 85 -11.26 6.89 5.05
C PHE A 85 -11.97 7.08 3.71
N HIS A 86 -13.28 7.34 3.67
CA HIS A 86 -14.02 7.44 2.40
C HIS A 86 -13.45 8.49 1.41
N ASP A 87 -12.72 9.49 1.90
CA ASP A 87 -11.96 10.44 1.09
C ASP A 87 -10.84 9.80 0.26
N TRP A 88 -10.44 8.55 0.54
CA TRP A 88 -9.47 7.77 -0.25
C TRP A 88 -10.06 7.17 -1.52
N LEU A 89 -11.39 7.09 -1.65
CA LEU A 89 -12.03 6.46 -2.81
C LEU A 89 -11.65 7.15 -4.12
N ALA A 90 -11.60 8.48 -4.13
CA ALA A 90 -11.21 9.25 -5.32
C ALA A 90 -9.71 9.08 -5.64
N PRO A 91 -8.76 9.26 -4.70
CA PRO A 91 -7.33 8.99 -4.93
C PRO A 91 -7.04 7.54 -5.38
N LEU A 92 -7.69 6.52 -4.81
CA LEU A 92 -7.53 5.12 -5.21
C LEU A 92 -7.94 4.87 -6.68
N ARG A 93 -8.90 5.64 -7.19
CA ARG A 93 -9.39 5.56 -8.59
C ARG A 93 -8.65 6.53 -9.54
N SER A 94 -7.71 7.33 -9.04
CA SER A 94 -6.99 8.32 -9.85
C SER A 94 -6.01 7.69 -10.86
N ASP A 95 -5.48 8.51 -11.76
CA ASP A 95 -4.34 8.18 -12.63
C ASP A 95 -3.06 8.92 -12.22
N ARG A 96 -3.02 9.46 -10.99
CA ARG A 96 -1.95 10.36 -10.54
C ARG A 96 -1.07 9.70 -9.49
N TYR A 97 0.23 9.67 -9.76
CA TYR A 97 1.22 9.39 -8.72
C TYR A 97 1.42 10.64 -7.85
N ASP A 98 1.35 10.47 -6.54
CA ASP A 98 1.58 11.54 -5.57
C ASP A 98 2.60 11.09 -4.52
N SER A 99 3.78 11.73 -4.53
CA SER A 99 4.89 11.42 -3.63
C SER A 99 4.94 12.31 -2.38
N HIS A 100 3.97 13.20 -2.17
CA HIS A 100 3.99 14.06 -1.00
C HIS A 100 3.76 13.25 0.27
N LEU A 101 4.46 13.67 1.34
CA LEU A 101 4.32 13.12 2.69
C LEU A 101 3.12 13.80 3.37
N LEU A 102 1.91 13.38 2.96
CA LEU A 102 0.63 13.91 3.43
C LEU A 102 -0.31 12.75 3.76
N PRO A 103 -1.32 12.95 4.62
CA PRO A 103 -2.39 11.98 4.81
C PRO A 103 -3.07 11.62 3.49
N GLY A 104 -3.43 10.35 3.31
CA GLY A 104 -3.92 9.84 2.02
C GLY A 104 -5.11 10.61 1.41
N GLY A 105 -6.04 11.09 2.24
CA GLY A 105 -7.20 11.89 1.79
C GLY A 105 -6.84 13.24 1.19
N GLN A 106 -5.61 13.73 1.41
CA GLN A 106 -5.10 14.99 0.88
C GLN A 106 -4.23 14.78 -0.38
N LYS A 107 -4.01 13.53 -0.80
CA LYS A 107 -3.18 13.18 -1.95
C LYS A 107 -4.01 12.97 -3.20
N ARG A 108 -3.38 13.12 -4.36
CA ARG A 108 -4.04 12.92 -5.67
C ARG A 108 -4.16 11.46 -6.08
N GLY A 109 -3.33 10.59 -5.51
CA GLY A 109 -3.39 9.15 -5.69
C GLY A 109 -2.60 8.42 -4.62
N LEU A 110 -2.87 7.12 -4.47
CA LEU A 110 -2.39 6.33 -3.34
C LEU A 110 -1.67 5.07 -3.80
N LEU A 111 -0.70 4.65 -2.99
CA LEU A 111 -0.05 3.35 -3.05
C LEU A 111 -0.38 2.56 -1.80
N ILE A 112 -0.66 1.28 -1.98
CA ILE A 112 -0.97 0.36 -0.89
C ILE A 112 0.06 -0.76 -0.87
N GLY A 113 0.76 -0.90 0.25
CA GLY A 113 1.70 -1.98 0.49
C GLY A 113 1.04 -3.16 1.22
N MET A 114 1.85 -4.19 1.49
CA MET A 114 1.40 -5.35 2.24
C MET A 114 2.50 -5.81 3.21
N GLY A 115 2.12 -6.04 4.47
CA GLY A 115 3.01 -6.46 5.56
C GLY A 115 2.57 -7.80 6.14
N MET A 116 3.06 -8.89 5.56
CA MET A 116 2.68 -10.26 5.96
C MET A 116 3.81 -10.93 6.75
N THR A 117 4.97 -11.04 6.11
CA THR A 117 6.11 -11.86 6.53
C THR A 117 6.76 -11.35 7.81
N GLU A 118 7.06 -12.27 8.72
CA GLU A 118 7.84 -12.03 9.92
C GLU A 118 9.12 -12.89 9.91
N LYS A 119 10.03 -12.62 10.84
CA LYS A 119 11.35 -13.29 10.92
C LYS A 119 11.23 -14.82 10.96
N GLN A 120 10.23 -15.32 11.66
CA GLN A 120 9.97 -16.74 11.86
C GLN A 120 9.28 -17.42 10.67
N GLY A 121 8.72 -16.67 9.71
CA GLY A 121 8.00 -17.26 8.59
C GLY A 121 7.38 -16.25 7.63
N GLY A 122 7.51 -16.55 6.34
CA GLY A 122 6.78 -15.87 5.25
C GLY A 122 5.66 -16.72 4.66
N SER A 123 5.89 -18.03 4.50
CA SER A 123 4.87 -18.96 4.00
C SER A 123 3.86 -19.33 5.08
N ASP A 124 4.33 -19.67 6.29
CA ASP A 124 3.47 -19.92 7.44
C ASP A 124 3.13 -18.61 8.16
N VAL A 125 2.13 -17.90 7.64
CA VAL A 125 1.67 -16.65 8.26
C VAL A 125 0.94 -16.87 9.59
N LEU A 126 0.49 -18.10 9.90
CA LEU A 126 -0.15 -18.44 11.17
C LEU A 126 0.84 -18.31 12.34
N SER A 127 2.13 -18.47 12.06
CA SER A 127 3.22 -18.25 13.01
C SER A 127 3.47 -16.78 13.37
N ASN A 128 2.76 -15.82 12.76
CA ASN A 128 2.93 -14.38 13.04
C ASN A 128 2.72 -14.06 14.52
N THR A 129 3.56 -13.15 15.03
CA THR A 129 3.61 -12.72 16.44
C THR A 129 3.19 -11.26 16.63
N THR A 130 3.06 -10.48 15.55
CA THR A 130 2.45 -9.14 15.62
C THR A 130 1.05 -9.26 16.19
N ARG A 131 0.74 -8.46 17.22
CA ARG A 131 -0.56 -8.48 17.92
C ARG A 131 -1.38 -7.26 17.58
N ALA A 132 -2.70 -7.42 17.53
CA ALA A 132 -3.66 -6.35 17.36
C ALA A 132 -4.61 -6.28 18.57
N ASP A 133 -4.47 -5.22 19.36
CA ASP A 133 -5.35 -4.94 20.50
C ASP A 133 -6.43 -3.95 20.07
N ARG A 134 -7.70 -4.31 20.21
CA ARG A 134 -8.82 -3.42 19.88
C ARG A 134 -8.91 -2.25 20.87
N LEU A 135 -9.07 -1.03 20.36
CA LEU A 135 -9.25 0.20 21.12
C LEU A 135 -10.73 0.55 21.29
N ALA A 136 -11.02 1.56 22.13
CA ALA A 136 -12.38 1.97 22.45
C ALA A 136 -13.16 2.53 21.26
N ASP A 137 -12.46 3.19 20.32
CA ASP A 137 -13.01 3.76 19.09
C ASP A 137 -13.21 2.72 17.97
N GLY A 138 -12.88 1.46 18.22
CA GLY A 138 -12.98 0.36 17.26
C GLY A 138 -11.76 0.20 16.34
N SER A 139 -10.77 1.08 16.43
CA SER A 139 -9.46 0.88 15.79
C SER A 139 -8.64 -0.18 16.53
N TYR A 140 -7.48 -0.55 15.98
CA TYR A 140 -6.57 -1.52 16.58
C TYR A 140 -5.19 -0.92 16.77
N ARG A 141 -4.58 -1.18 17.94
CA ARG A 141 -3.16 -0.92 18.18
C ARG A 141 -2.37 -2.16 17.79
N LEU A 142 -1.41 -2.00 16.89
CA LEU A 142 -0.52 -3.07 16.46
C LEU A 142 0.83 -2.98 17.18
N VAL A 143 1.33 -4.12 17.67
CA VAL A 143 2.69 -4.24 18.24
C VAL A 143 3.37 -5.49 17.68
N GLY A 144 4.52 -5.33 17.03
CA GLY A 144 5.26 -6.42 16.41
C GLY A 144 6.30 -5.91 15.40
N HIS A 145 6.61 -6.75 14.41
CA HIS A 145 7.51 -6.41 13.31
C HIS A 145 7.02 -7.04 12.01
N LYS A 146 7.45 -6.49 10.88
CA LYS A 146 7.42 -7.17 9.57
C LYS A 146 8.82 -7.22 9.01
N TRP A 147 9.21 -8.39 8.52
CA TRP A 147 10.59 -8.69 8.16
C TRP A 147 10.91 -8.25 6.73
N PHE A 148 9.97 -8.48 5.81
CA PHE A 148 9.97 -7.88 4.49
C PHE A 148 8.79 -6.93 4.41
N PHE A 149 9.08 -5.64 4.27
CA PHE A 149 8.09 -4.57 4.27
C PHE A 149 8.38 -3.59 3.12
N SER A 150 8.10 -4.07 1.90
CA SER A 150 8.36 -3.32 0.68
C SER A 150 7.51 -2.06 0.61
N VAL A 151 8.04 -1.06 -0.11
CA VAL A 151 7.38 0.23 -0.34
C VAL A 151 6.94 0.88 0.99
N PRO A 152 7.88 1.13 1.92
CA PRO A 152 7.54 1.70 3.22
C PRO A 152 6.89 3.09 3.12
N GLN A 153 7.05 3.77 1.98
CA GLN A 153 6.40 5.06 1.68
C GLN A 153 4.97 4.94 1.13
N SER A 154 4.38 3.73 1.05
CA SER A 154 2.96 3.57 0.73
C SER A 154 2.09 4.26 1.77
N ASP A 155 0.91 4.72 1.36
CA ASP A 155 -0.02 5.48 2.21
C ASP A 155 -0.69 4.60 3.28
N ALA A 156 -0.82 3.31 2.97
CA ALA A 156 -1.18 2.28 3.94
C ALA A 156 -0.56 0.93 3.57
N HIS A 157 -0.53 0.04 4.56
CA HIS A 157 -0.24 -1.37 4.33
C HIS A 157 -1.37 -2.25 4.84
N LEU A 158 -1.64 -3.30 4.07
CA LEU A 158 -2.47 -4.40 4.53
C LEU A 158 -1.61 -5.35 5.38
N VAL A 159 -1.89 -5.43 6.68
CA VAL A 159 -1.04 -6.08 7.69
C VAL A 159 -1.76 -7.26 8.33
N LEU A 160 -1.07 -8.39 8.44
CA LEU A 160 -1.54 -9.55 9.22
C LEU A 160 -1.10 -9.42 10.68
N ALA A 161 -2.03 -9.57 11.62
CA ALA A 161 -1.75 -9.53 13.06
C ALA A 161 -2.68 -10.47 13.84
N GLN A 162 -2.22 -11.00 14.97
CA GLN A 162 -2.98 -11.88 15.86
C GLN A 162 -4.01 -11.08 16.67
N ALA A 163 -5.26 -11.53 16.68
CA ALA A 163 -6.29 -11.03 17.59
C ALA A 163 -6.12 -11.57 19.01
N LYS A 164 -6.64 -10.83 19.99
CA LYS A 164 -6.84 -11.36 21.34
C LYS A 164 -7.85 -12.51 21.29
N GLY A 165 -7.43 -13.70 21.72
CA GLY A 165 -8.24 -14.92 21.69
C GLY A 165 -7.89 -15.91 20.56
N GLY A 166 -6.90 -15.56 19.72
CA GLY A 166 -6.44 -16.39 18.61
C GLY A 166 -7.08 -16.00 17.28
N GLY A 167 -6.40 -16.35 16.19
CA GLY A 167 -6.80 -16.00 14.82
C GLY A 167 -6.09 -14.75 14.28
N ILE A 168 -5.98 -14.69 12.96
CA ILE A 168 -5.30 -13.60 12.25
C ILE A 168 -6.30 -12.61 11.71
N LEU A 169 -6.08 -11.34 12.04
CA LEU A 169 -6.74 -10.19 11.44
C LEU A 169 -5.95 -9.68 10.25
N PHE A 170 -6.68 -9.24 9.23
CA PHE A 170 -6.17 -8.50 8.10
C PHE A 170 -6.58 -7.04 8.27
N LEU A 171 -5.61 -6.17 8.53
CA LEU A 171 -5.85 -4.78 8.94
C LEU A 171 -5.26 -3.82 7.92
N CYS A 172 -5.95 -2.72 7.63
CA CYS A 172 -5.37 -1.60 6.88
C CYS A 172 -4.71 -0.64 7.88
N ALA A 173 -3.37 -0.62 7.90
CA ALA A 173 -2.59 0.30 8.70
C ALA A 173 -2.23 1.52 7.83
N ALA A 174 -2.97 2.61 8.00
CA ALA A 174 -2.66 3.89 7.37
C ALA A 174 -1.62 4.67 8.18
N PHE A 175 -0.71 5.35 7.50
CA PHE A 175 0.30 6.18 8.14
C PHE A 175 -0.05 7.65 7.93
N SER A 176 -0.09 8.43 9.01
CA SER A 176 -0.13 9.88 8.96
C SER A 176 1.30 10.42 9.06
N ALA A 177 1.63 11.38 8.19
CA ALA A 177 2.82 12.21 8.32
C ALA A 177 2.82 12.99 9.64
#